data_AF-A0A662Q895-F1
#
_entry.id   AF-A0A662Q895-F1
#
_cell.length_a   1.000
_cell.length_b   1.000
_cell.length_c   1.000
_cell.angle_alpha   90.00
_cell.angle_beta   90.00
_cell.angle_gamma   90.00
#
_symmetry.space_group_name_H-M   'P 1'
#
loop_
_entity.id
_entity.type
_entity.pdbx_description
1 polymer ?
#
loop_
_entity_poly.entity_id
_entity_poly.type
_entity_poly.pdbx_seq_one_letter_code
_entity_poly.pdbx_strand_id
1 'polypeptide(L)'
;MISKTLYIYYESRDRVRGGKVWWKPHVKRVYVSGTVVRVVRGTFTNRYGRRVHGLKIVYENPRRAFIAEREGKRYKVRRAIVEVTKIVELPEDARNVRIHTRKS
;
A
#
# COMPACT_ATOMS: atom_id res chain seq x y z
N MET A 1 -6.85 -16.85 -3.59
CA MET A 1 -5.84 -15.77 -3.50
C MET A 1 -5.91 -15.27 -2.08
N ILE A 2 -4.82 -15.35 -1.32
CA ILE A 2 -4.85 -14.96 0.10
C ILE A 2 -4.56 -13.46 0.13
N SER A 3 -5.58 -12.65 0.42
CA SER A 3 -5.38 -11.26 0.78
C SER A 3 -4.80 -11.20 2.19
N LYS A 4 -3.76 -10.40 2.38
CA LYS A 4 -3.18 -10.11 3.69
C LYS A 4 -3.52 -8.67 4.06
N THR A 5 -3.79 -8.46 5.34
CA THR A 5 -4.00 -7.12 5.90
C THR A 5 -2.71 -6.67 6.56
N LEU A 6 -2.26 -5.47 6.19
CA LEU A 6 -1.18 -4.76 6.84
C LEU A 6 -1.76 -3.65 7.69
N TYR A 7 -1.28 -3.51 8.91
CA TYR A 7 -1.59 -2.43 9.83
C TYR A 7 -0.36 -1.54 9.93
N ILE A 8 -0.47 -0.32 9.40
CA ILE A 8 0.59 0.68 9.41
C ILE A 8 0.31 1.61 10.58
N TYR A 9 1.07 1.45 11.65
CA TYR A 9 1.03 2.31 12.82
C TYR A 9 2.00 3.46 12.62
N TYR A 10 1.59 4.67 12.98
CA TYR A 10 2.44 5.87 12.92
C TYR A 10 1.92 6.91 13.90
N GLU A 11 2.73 7.90 14.22
CA GLU A 11 2.30 9.10 14.93
C GLU A 11 2.31 10.29 13.98
N SER A 12 1.33 11.19 14.08
CA SER A 12 1.33 12.49 13.41
C SER A 12 0.79 13.57 14.33
N ARG A 13 1.03 14.84 13.98
CA ARG A 13 0.49 15.97 14.73
C ARG A 13 -0.97 16.21 14.38
N ASP A 14 -1.81 16.20 15.40
CA ASP A 14 -3.21 16.56 15.30
C ASP A 14 -3.50 17.88 16.03
N ARG A 15 -4.34 18.73 15.44
CA ARG A 15 -4.93 19.88 16.13
C ARG A 15 -6.00 19.38 17.10
N VAL A 16 -5.88 19.77 18.36
CA VAL A 16 -6.87 19.45 19.40
C VAL A 16 -7.61 20.70 19.86
N ARG A 17 -8.68 20.50 20.65
CA ARG A 17 -9.50 21.60 21.17
C ARG A 17 -8.63 22.62 21.91
N GLY A 18 -8.88 23.91 21.67
CA GLY A 18 -8.11 25.01 22.26
C GLY A 18 -6.81 25.34 21.50
N GLY A 19 -6.68 24.95 20.22
CA GLY A 19 -5.58 25.37 19.35
C GLY A 19 -4.24 24.66 19.59
N LYS A 20 -4.19 23.71 20.53
CA LYS A 20 -2.97 22.94 20.84
C LYS A 20 -2.70 21.89 19.74
N VAL A 21 -1.44 21.50 19.60
CA VAL A 21 -1.00 20.46 18.66
C VAL A 21 -0.35 19.34 19.45
N TRP A 22 -0.85 18.11 19.29
CA TRP A 22 -0.37 16.93 19.99
C TRP A 22 -0.03 15.80 19.02
N TRP A 23 0.98 15.00 19.36
CA TRP A 23 1.29 13.77 18.65
C TRP A 23 0.28 12.69 19.02
N LYS A 24 -0.42 12.14 18.03
CA LYS A 24 -1.38 11.07 18.23
C LYS A 24 -0.98 9.82 17.46
N PRO A 25 -1.20 8.63 18.03
CA PRO A 25 -1.03 7.38 17.30
C PRO A 25 -2.19 7.17 16.31
N HIS A 26 -1.86 6.69 15.13
CA HIS A 26 -2.80 6.37 14.06
C HIS A 26 -2.50 4.98 13.49
N VAL A 27 -3.52 4.36 12.92
CA VAL A 27 -3.40 3.08 12.24
C VAL A 27 -4.08 3.15 10.89
N LYS A 28 -3.33 2.86 9.83
CA LYS A 28 -3.88 2.71 8.47
C LYS A 28 -3.88 1.25 8.07
N ARG A 29 -5.06 0.73 7.70
CA ARG A 29 -5.24 -0.65 7.22
C ARG A 29 -5.05 -0.69 5.71
N VAL A 30 -4.21 -1.62 5.24
CA VAL A 30 -3.89 -1.77 3.83
C VAL A 30 -3.98 -3.23 3.43
N TYR A 31 -4.75 -3.50 2.37
CA TYR A 31 -4.87 -4.85 1.83
C TYR A 31 -3.85 -5.07 0.72
N VAL A 32 -3.11 -6.18 0.81
CA VAL A 32 -2.22 -6.65 -0.25
C VAL A 32 -2.68 -8.03 -0.71
N SER A 33 -2.71 -8.25 -2.02
CA SER A 33 -3.23 -9.49 -2.62
C SER A 33 -2.14 -10.53 -2.87
N GLY A 34 -1.05 -10.49 -2.10
CA GLY A 34 0.14 -11.27 -2.36
C GLY A 34 1.17 -11.20 -1.25
N THR A 35 2.41 -11.56 -1.59
CA THR A 35 3.54 -11.57 -0.65
C THR A 35 4.29 -10.25 -0.77
N VAL A 36 4.39 -9.51 0.34
CA VAL A 36 5.19 -8.27 0.39
C VAL A 36 6.66 -8.63 0.23
N VAL A 37 7.31 -8.04 -0.78
CA VAL A 37 8.73 -8.24 -1.04
C VAL A 37 9.56 -7.06 -0.54
N ARG A 38 9.00 -5.86 -0.58
CA ARG A 38 9.73 -4.64 -0.21
C ARG A 38 8.77 -3.55 0.25
N VAL A 39 9.19 -2.81 1.27
CA VAL A 39 8.53 -1.55 1.68
C VAL A 39 9.57 -0.45 1.73
N VAL A 40 9.29 0.66 1.05
CA VAL A 40 10.17 1.83 0.99
C VAL A 40 9.42 3.05 1.48
N ARG A 41 10.03 3.82 2.39
CA ARG A 41 9.51 5.13 2.80
C ARG A 41 10.07 6.21 1.89
N GLY A 42 9.24 7.19 1.51
CA GLY A 42 9.68 8.32 0.71
C GLY A 42 8.53 9.10 0.08
N THR A 43 8.85 9.82 -0.99
CA THR A 43 7.88 10.57 -1.80
C THR A 43 7.73 9.88 -3.15
N PHE A 44 6.48 9.65 -3.57
CA PHE A 44 6.17 8.88 -4.78
C PHE A 44 5.05 9.54 -5.58
N THR A 45 4.96 9.23 -6.86
CA THR A 45 3.82 9.63 -7.70
C THR A 45 2.71 8.58 -7.59
N ASN A 46 1.53 8.96 -7.11
CA ASN A 46 0.40 8.05 -6.99
C ASN A 46 -0.29 7.82 -8.36
N ARG A 47 -1.29 6.93 -8.39
CA ARG A 47 -2.06 6.60 -9.62
C ARG A 47 -2.77 7.79 -10.27
N TYR A 48 -2.89 8.91 -9.55
CA TYR A 48 -3.53 10.15 -10.02
C TYR A 48 -2.49 11.19 -10.46
N GLY A 49 -1.20 10.84 -10.54
CA GLY A 49 -0.13 11.75 -10.93
C GLY A 49 0.34 12.70 -9.83
N ARG A 50 -0.14 12.56 -8.59
CA ARG A 50 0.23 13.46 -7.47
C ARG A 50 1.46 12.95 -6.74
N ARG A 51 2.37 13.84 -6.38
CA ARG A 51 3.50 13.53 -5.47
C ARG A 51 2.99 13.46 -4.04
N VAL A 52 3.24 12.35 -3.35
CA VAL A 52 2.73 12.06 -2.01
C VAL A 52 3.82 11.46 -1.13
N HIS A 53 3.86 11.87 0.14
CA HIS A 53 4.71 11.24 1.15
C HIS A 53 4.06 9.96 1.69
N GLY A 54 4.88 8.95 1.98
CA GLY A 54 4.42 7.77 2.69
C GLY A 54 5.22 6.51 2.37
N LEU A 55 4.52 5.41 2.14
CA LEU A 55 5.12 4.09 1.92
C LEU A 55 4.80 3.56 0.52
N LYS A 56 5.82 3.07 -0.18
CA LYS A 56 5.69 2.25 -1.38
C LYS A 56 5.82 0.79 -0.97
N ILE A 57 4.70 0.06 -1.04
CA ILE A 57 4.63 -1.37 -0.75
C ILE A 57 4.66 -2.12 -2.08
N VAL A 58 5.69 -2.94 -2.25
CA VAL A 58 5.86 -3.81 -3.42
C VAL A 58 5.54 -5.24 -3.00
N TYR A 59 4.66 -5.91 -3.75
CA TYR A 59 4.25 -7.28 -3.46
C TYR A 59 4.08 -8.11 -4.73
N GLU A 60 4.41 -9.39 -4.61
CA GLU A 60 4.22 -10.38 -5.66
C GLU A 60 2.81 -10.97 -5.60
N ASN A 61 2.10 -10.88 -6.72
CA ASN A 61 0.76 -11.43 -6.88
C ASN A 61 0.76 -12.54 -7.95
N PRO A 62 0.42 -13.79 -7.61
CA PRO A 62 0.28 -14.85 -8.60
C PRO A 62 -0.96 -14.60 -9.47
N ARG A 63 -0.75 -14.41 -10.77
CA ARG A 63 -1.80 -14.30 -11.78
C ARG A 63 -2.10 -15.69 -12.35
N ARG A 64 -3.35 -16.12 -12.23
CA ARG A 64 -3.85 -17.37 -12.82
C ARG A 64 -3.81 -17.29 -14.35
N ALA A 65 -3.75 -18.44 -15.01
CA ALA A 65 -3.93 -18.50 -16.46
C ALA A 65 -5.37 -18.08 -16.82
N PHE A 66 -5.52 -17.35 -17.93
CA PHE A 66 -6.82 -16.92 -18.44
C PHE A 66 -6.76 -16.75 -19.96
N ILE A 67 -7.93 -16.67 -20.59
CA ILE A 67 -8.04 -16.33 -22.01
C ILE A 67 -8.35 -14.84 -22.09
N ALA A 68 -7.49 -14.09 -22.78
CA ALA A 68 -7.71 -12.69 -23.09
C ALA A 68 -8.30 -12.57 -24.50
N GLU A 69 -9.20 -11.64 -24.71
CA GLU A 69 -9.72 -11.30 -26.03
C GLU A 69 -9.34 -9.86 -26.37
N ARG A 70 -8.82 -9.65 -27.57
CA ARG A 70 -8.50 -8.34 -28.11
C ARG A 70 -8.75 -8.36 -29.62
N GLU A 71 -9.58 -7.45 -30.10
CA GLU A 71 -9.89 -7.29 -31.53
C GLU A 71 -10.36 -8.62 -32.18
N GLY A 72 -11.22 -9.37 -31.48
CA GLY A 72 -11.75 -10.65 -31.94
C GLY A 72 -10.78 -11.84 -31.90
N LYS A 73 -9.51 -11.63 -31.49
CA LYS A 73 -8.52 -12.69 -31.32
C LYS A 73 -8.41 -13.11 -29.86
N ARG A 74 -8.43 -14.42 -29.62
CA ARG A 74 -8.31 -15.03 -28.29
C ARG A 74 -6.87 -15.49 -28.04
N TYR A 75 -6.30 -15.08 -26.92
CA TYR A 75 -4.93 -15.42 -26.52
C TYR A 75 -4.93 -16.16 -25.19
N LYS A 76 -4.18 -17.26 -25.11
CA LYS A 76 -3.97 -17.99 -23.85
C LYS A 76 -2.85 -17.31 -23.06
N VAL A 77 -3.21 -16.68 -21.94
CA VAL A 77 -2.26 -16.08 -21.01
C VAL A 77 -1.86 -17.13 -19.98
N ARG A 78 -0.56 -17.45 -19.92
CA ARG A 78 -0.02 -18.42 -18.95
C ARG A 78 -0.01 -17.83 -17.53
N ARG A 79 0.08 -18.72 -16.53
CA ARG A 79 0.31 -18.33 -15.13
C ARG A 79 1.61 -17.52 -15.03
N ALA A 80 1.63 -16.51 -14.16
CA ALA A 80 2.83 -15.71 -13.91
C ALA A 80 2.81 -15.11 -12.50
N ILE A 81 3.97 -14.75 -11.98
CA ILE A 81 4.09 -13.89 -10.79
C ILE A 81 4.23 -12.46 -11.30
N VAL A 82 3.41 -11.55 -10.78
CA VAL A 82 3.42 -10.13 -11.17
C VAL A 82 3.79 -9.29 -9.96
N GLU A 83 4.76 -8.40 -10.13
CA GLU A 83 5.07 -7.39 -9.12
C GLU A 83 4.03 -6.26 -9.17
N VAL A 84 3.41 -5.96 -8.04
CA VAL A 84 2.42 -4.90 -7.89
C VAL A 84 2.92 -3.89 -6.88
N THR A 85 2.78 -2.61 -7.23
CA THR A 85 3.11 -1.50 -6.34
C THR A 85 1.83 -0.87 -5.78
N LYS A 86 1.79 -0.69 -4.46
CA LYS A 86 0.75 0.07 -3.76
C LYS A 86 1.39 1.19 -2.95
N ILE A 87 0.97 2.42 -3.22
CA ILE A 87 1.40 3.61 -2.48
C ILE A 87 0.40 3.89 -1.37
N VAL A 88 0.90 4.06 -0.16
CA VAL A 88 0.13 4.40 1.03
C VAL A 88 0.57 5.77 1.50
N GLU A 89 -0.31 6.74 1.32
CA GLU A 89 -0.09 8.12 1.73
C GLU A 89 -0.07 8.22 3.26
N LEU A 90 0.92 8.91 3.80
CA LEU A 90 1.06 9.25 5.21
C LEU A 90 1.32 10.77 5.33
N PRO A 91 0.95 11.40 6.46
CA PRO A 91 1.36 12.78 6.74
C PRO A 91 2.88 12.95 6.64
N GLU A 92 3.34 14.11 6.19
CA GLU A 92 4.78 14.38 6.04
C GLU A 92 5.55 14.33 7.36
N ASP A 93 4.87 14.68 8.45
CA ASP A 93 5.40 14.63 9.81
C ASP A 93 5.25 13.25 10.47
N ALA A 94 4.77 12.24 9.73
CA ALA A 94 4.58 10.91 10.28
C ALA A 94 5.88 10.34 10.86
N ARG A 95 5.84 9.84 12.08
CA ARG A 95 6.99 9.24 12.77
C ARG A 95 6.63 7.91 13.41
N ASN A 96 7.64 7.21 13.92
CA ASN A 96 7.49 5.89 14.56
C ASN A 96 6.70 4.90 13.70
N VAL A 97 6.94 4.92 12.37
CA VAL A 97 6.18 4.12 11.41
C VAL A 97 6.53 2.64 11.58
N ARG A 98 5.53 1.82 11.90
CA ARG A 98 5.65 0.37 12.10
C ARG A 98 4.60 -0.36 11.27
N ILE A 99 4.94 -1.54 10.77
CA ILE A 99 4.06 -2.35 9.91
C ILE A 99 3.87 -3.71 10.55
N HIS A 100 2.61 -4.09 10.78
CA HIS A 100 2.23 -5.37 11.36
C HIS A 100 1.30 -6.13 10.42
N THR A 101 1.40 -7.46 10.40
CA THR A 101 0.52 -8.36 9.63
C THR A 101 -0.66 -8.88 10.44
N ARG A 102 -0.71 -8.55 11.73
CA ARG A 102 -1.80 -8.80 12.67
C ARG A 102 -2.11 -7.49 13.39
N LYS A 103 -3.34 -7.33 13.87
CA LYS A 103 -3.70 -6.20 14.73
C LYS A 103 -2.94 -6.39 16.05
N SER A 104 -2.09 -5.42 16.38
CA SER A 104 -1.41 -5.33 17.69
C SER A 104 -2.14 -4.36 18.60
#